data_AF-A0A2D6M1Z2-F1
#
_entry.id   AF-A0A2D6M1Z2-F1
#
_cell.length_a   1.000
_cell.length_b   1.000
_cell.length_c   1.000
_cell.angle_alpha   90.00
_cell.angle_beta   90.00
_cell.angle_gamma   90.00
#
_symmetry.space_group_name_H-M   'P 1'
#
loop_
_entity.id
_entity.type
_entity.pdbx_description
1 polymer ?
#
loop_
_entity_poly.entity_id
_entity_poly.type
_entity_poly.pdbx_seq_one_letter_code
_entity_poly.pdbx_strand_id
1 'polypeptide(L)'
;MKVEEIKPLQKKISLIVKAGDTGEPREVMLRDSGEMHRVAELLVGDETASILLSLWDKNIEKIEKDRTYKIENAYTTIFKHSIRLNIGKYGSIEESAEGPARLNEENNLSEKELSNE
;
A
#
# COMPACT_ATOMS: atom_id res chain seq x y z
N MET A 1 -6.57 -4.32 13.19
CA MET A 1 -7.08 -4.76 11.87
C MET A 1 -5.95 -5.47 11.17
N LYS A 2 -6.25 -6.61 10.56
CA LYS A 2 -5.34 -7.41 9.74
C LYS A 2 -5.47 -7.06 8.27
N VAL A 3 -4.46 -7.39 7.46
CA VAL A 3 -4.45 -7.05 6.03
C VAL A 3 -5.58 -7.76 5.29
N GLU A 4 -5.86 -9.03 5.60
CA GLU A 4 -6.93 -9.80 4.95
C GLU A 4 -8.34 -9.19 5.10
N GLU A 5 -8.55 -8.37 6.14
CA GLU A 5 -9.84 -7.75 6.45
C GLU A 5 -10.09 -6.49 5.63
N ILE A 6 -9.08 -6.02 4.87
CA ILE A 6 -9.17 -4.82 4.06
C ILE A 6 -10.18 -5.02 2.92
N LYS A 7 -11.15 -4.12 2.85
CA LYS A 7 -12.19 -4.11 1.82
C LYS A 7 -11.92 -3.03 0.76
N PRO A 8 -12.51 -3.17 -0.44
CA PRO A 8 -12.50 -2.12 -1.45
C PRO A 8 -13.12 -0.83 -0.91
N LEU A 9 -12.59 0.33 -1.36
CA LEU A 9 -13.12 1.67 -1.08
C LEU A 9 -13.21 2.03 0.42
N GLN A 10 -12.45 1.34 1.26
CA GLN A 10 -12.42 1.54 2.70
C GLN A 10 -11.50 2.73 3.05
N LYS A 11 -11.85 3.46 4.11
CA LYS A 11 -11.13 4.66 4.60
C LYS A 11 -10.75 4.50 6.06
N LYS A 12 -9.86 5.38 6.54
CA LYS A 12 -9.40 5.43 7.95
C LYS A 12 -8.81 4.10 8.41
N ILE A 13 -8.01 3.49 7.54
CA ILE A 13 -7.35 2.23 7.81
C ILE A 13 -6.04 2.53 8.55
N SER A 14 -5.83 1.85 9.67
CA SER A 14 -4.58 1.87 10.42
C SER A 14 -4.14 0.45 10.74
N LEU A 15 -2.90 0.12 10.38
CA LEU A 15 -2.31 -1.20 10.55
C LEU A 15 -0.79 -1.13 10.59
N ILE A 16 -0.16 -2.19 11.07
CA ILE A 16 1.30 -2.36 11.04
C ILE A 16 1.61 -3.48 10.05
N VAL A 17 2.48 -3.20 9.09
CA VAL A 17 2.82 -4.10 7.98
C VAL A 17 4.31 -4.25 7.84
N LYS A 18 4.75 -5.41 7.35
CA LYS A 18 6.10 -5.61 6.85
C LYS A 18 6.15 -5.15 5.38
N ALA A 19 7.26 -4.54 4.99
CA ALA A 19 7.55 -4.16 3.61
C ALA A 19 8.22 -5.33 2.88
N GLY A 20 7.69 -5.66 1.71
CA GLY A 20 8.26 -6.62 0.77
C GLY A 20 8.95 -5.90 -0.38
N ASP A 21 8.75 -6.42 -1.59
CA ASP A 21 9.37 -5.85 -2.80
C ASP A 21 8.68 -4.56 -3.27
N THR A 22 9.52 -3.61 -3.70
CA THR A 22 9.10 -2.36 -4.33
C THR A 22 9.28 -2.48 -5.84
N GLY A 23 8.22 -2.25 -6.60
CA GLY A 23 8.28 -2.17 -8.06
C GLY A 23 9.03 -0.93 -8.56
N GLU A 24 9.41 -0.93 -9.82
CA GLU A 24 10.11 0.20 -10.43
C GLU A 24 9.26 1.48 -10.41
N PRO A 25 9.81 2.61 -9.92
CA PRO A 25 9.12 3.90 -9.98
C PRO A 25 8.82 4.30 -11.42
N ARG A 26 7.57 4.68 -11.68
CA ARG A 26 7.14 5.24 -12.96
C ARG A 26 6.71 6.68 -12.80
N GLU A 27 6.89 7.47 -13.85
CA GLU A 27 6.41 8.84 -13.89
C GLU A 27 4.93 8.89 -14.29
N VAL A 28 4.17 9.76 -13.61
CA VAL A 28 2.77 10.01 -13.86
C VAL A 28 2.53 11.52 -13.86
N MET A 29 1.86 12.01 -14.90
CA MET A 29 1.44 13.41 -14.97
C MET A 29 0.10 13.56 -14.25
N LEU A 30 0.01 14.44 -13.27
CA LEU A 30 -1.27 14.78 -12.65
C LEU A 30 -2.12 15.56 -13.63
N ARG A 31 -3.37 15.13 -13.81
CA ARG A 31 -4.29 15.72 -14.80
C ARG A 31 -4.66 17.17 -14.45
N ASP A 32 -4.71 17.50 -13.17
CA ASP A 32 -5.18 18.80 -12.69
C ASP A 32 -4.09 19.88 -12.69
N SER A 33 -2.85 19.51 -12.32
CA SER A 33 -1.72 20.45 -12.23
C SER A 33 -0.77 20.40 -13.44
N GLY A 34 -0.77 19.30 -14.20
CA GLY A 34 0.23 19.03 -15.24
C GLY A 34 1.61 18.68 -14.68
N GLU A 35 1.76 18.59 -13.36
CA GLU A 35 3.03 18.26 -12.71
C GLU A 35 3.36 16.78 -12.85
N MET A 36 4.65 16.49 -13.00
CA MET A 36 5.18 15.13 -13.06
C MET A 36 5.46 14.63 -11.65
N HIS A 37 4.88 13.48 -11.31
CA HIS A 37 5.09 12.78 -10.05
C HIS A 37 5.64 11.39 -10.30
N ARG A 38 6.30 10.82 -9.30
CA ARG A 38 6.76 9.43 -9.34
C ARG A 38 5.84 8.59 -8.48
N VAL A 39 5.44 7.42 -9.00
CA VAL A 39 4.69 6.43 -8.25
C VAL A 39 5.38 5.07 -8.36
N ALA A 40 5.50 4.37 -7.24
CA ALA A 40 5.94 2.98 -7.16
C ALA A 40 4.93 2.15 -6.36
N GLU A 41 4.86 0.86 -6.66
CA GLU A 41 3.99 -0.06 -5.93
C GLU A 41 4.86 -0.87 -4.98
N LEU A 42 4.60 -0.76 -3.68
CA LEU A 42 5.27 -1.54 -2.65
C LEU A 42 4.35 -2.66 -2.19
N LEU A 43 4.83 -3.90 -2.20
CA LEU A 43 4.14 -4.99 -1.52
C LEU A 43 4.27 -4.81 -0.01
N VAL A 44 3.15 -4.71 0.69
CA VAL A 44 3.12 -4.68 2.15
C VAL A 44 2.17 -5.74 2.67
N GLY A 45 2.44 -6.29 3.85
CA GLY A 45 1.55 -7.31 4.38
C GLY A 45 1.83 -7.69 5.83
N ASP A 46 1.00 -8.58 6.32
CA ASP A 46 1.15 -9.25 7.60
C ASP A 46 1.08 -10.77 7.40
N GLU A 47 0.91 -11.53 8.48
CA GLU A 47 0.85 -12.98 8.40
C GLU A 47 -0.42 -13.51 7.70
N THR A 48 -1.44 -12.66 7.50
CA THR A 48 -2.75 -13.05 6.97
C THR A 48 -2.86 -12.76 5.48
N ALA A 49 -2.36 -11.62 5.01
CA ALA A 49 -2.39 -11.23 3.61
C ALA A 49 -1.33 -10.19 3.24
N SER A 50 -1.20 -9.92 1.95
CA SER A 50 -0.45 -8.80 1.39
C SER A 50 -1.32 -7.93 0.49
N ILE A 51 -0.88 -6.70 0.25
CA ILE A 51 -1.55 -5.69 -0.57
C ILE A 51 -0.51 -4.74 -1.15
N LEU A 52 -0.74 -4.24 -2.37
CA LEU A 52 0.10 -3.22 -2.98
C LEU A 52 -0.27 -1.82 -2.44
N LEU A 53 0.73 -1.15 -1.89
CA LEU A 53 0.70 0.24 -1.44
C LEU A 53 1.29 1.16 -2.51
N SER A 54 0.52 2.16 -2.94
CA SER A 54 1.00 3.20 -3.86
C SER A 54 1.86 4.21 -3.10
N LEU A 55 3.16 4.24 -3.37
CA LEU A 55 4.09 5.22 -2.84
C LEU A 55 4.32 6.34 -3.83
N TRP A 56 4.29 7.59 -3.35
CA TRP A 56 4.43 8.79 -4.17
C TRP A 56 5.69 9.56 -3.81
N ASP A 57 6.40 10.01 -4.83
CA ASP A 57 7.55 10.91 -4.75
C ASP A 57 8.56 10.48 -3.67
N LYS A 58 8.85 11.37 -2.71
CA LYS A 58 9.79 11.15 -1.61
C LYS A 58 9.46 9.94 -0.73
N ASN A 59 8.22 9.46 -0.72
CA ASN A 59 7.87 8.28 0.08
C ASN A 59 8.42 6.98 -0.53
N ILE A 60 8.73 6.98 -1.84
CA ILE A 60 9.38 5.85 -2.51
C ILE A 60 10.76 5.58 -1.89
N GLU A 61 11.50 6.66 -1.60
CA GLU A 61 12.88 6.60 -1.10
C GLU A 61 12.97 6.36 0.41
N LYS A 62 11.85 6.44 1.13
CA LYS A 62 11.80 6.27 2.60
C LYS A 62 11.55 4.84 3.05
N ILE A 63 11.21 3.95 2.12
CA ILE A 63 10.86 2.58 2.45
C ILE A 63 12.01 1.64 2.11
N GLU A 64 12.37 0.83 3.09
CA GLU A 64 13.34 -0.25 2.97
C GLU A 64 12.60 -1.59 3.00
N LYS A 65 13.05 -2.51 2.15
CA LYS A 65 12.58 -3.90 2.15
C LYS A 65 12.85 -4.54 3.51
N ASP A 66 11.99 -5.47 3.90
CA ASP A 66 12.05 -6.25 5.14
C ASP A 66 11.89 -5.47 6.45
N ARG A 67 11.68 -4.14 6.37
CA ARG A 67 11.31 -3.32 7.52
C ARG A 67 9.83 -3.37 7.81
N THR A 68 9.47 -2.87 8.99
CA THR A 68 8.10 -2.79 9.45
C THR A 68 7.66 -1.34 9.52
N TYR A 69 6.45 -1.08 9.05
CA TYR A 69 5.87 0.26 9.03
C TYR A 69 4.49 0.28 9.65
N LYS A 70 4.27 1.29 10.49
CA LYS A 70 2.94 1.68 10.97
C LYS A 70 2.33 2.64 9.96
N ILE A 71 1.17 2.27 9.44
CA ILE A 71 0.39 3.08 8.52
C ILE A 71 -0.85 3.59 9.26
N GLU A 72 -1.12 4.88 9.15
CA GLU A 72 -2.31 5.50 9.74
C GLU A 72 -3.11 6.31 8.71
N ASN A 73 -4.44 6.33 8.87
CA ASN A 73 -5.38 7.03 8.00
C ASN A 73 -5.21 6.72 6.51
N ALA A 74 -4.85 5.47 6.19
CA ALA A 74 -4.83 4.99 4.82
C ALA A 74 -6.26 4.76 4.29
N TYR A 75 -6.35 4.60 2.98
CA TYR A 75 -7.57 4.28 2.27
C TYR A 75 -7.28 3.34 1.12
N THR A 76 -8.30 2.59 0.69
CA THR A 76 -8.21 1.75 -0.49
C THR A 76 -8.91 2.34 -1.69
N THR A 77 -8.35 2.09 -2.87
CA THR A 77 -8.95 2.39 -4.17
C THR A 77 -9.00 1.12 -5.00
N ILE A 78 -9.78 1.16 -6.08
CA ILE A 78 -9.79 0.12 -7.11
C ILE A 78 -8.95 0.63 -8.27
N PHE A 79 -7.88 -0.08 -8.59
CA PHE A 79 -7.03 0.18 -9.74
C PHE A 79 -6.99 -1.09 -10.59
N LYS A 80 -7.39 -0.99 -11.87
CA LYS A 80 -7.48 -2.15 -12.78
C LYS A 80 -8.19 -3.34 -12.13
N HIS A 81 -9.40 -3.13 -11.60
CA HIS A 81 -10.23 -4.15 -10.95
C HIS A 81 -9.65 -4.80 -9.69
N SER A 82 -8.55 -4.29 -9.13
CA SER A 82 -7.97 -4.83 -7.90
C SER A 82 -7.75 -3.74 -6.87
N ILE A 83 -7.65 -4.13 -5.60
CA ILE A 83 -7.51 -3.18 -4.49
C ILE A 83 -6.08 -2.62 -4.47
N ARG A 84 -5.94 -1.33 -4.19
CA ARG A 84 -4.68 -0.68 -3.82
C ARG A 84 -4.81 0.05 -2.50
N LEU A 85 -3.81 -0.06 -1.65
CA LEU A 85 -3.68 0.77 -0.45
C LEU A 85 -3.01 2.09 -0.82
N ASN A 86 -3.46 3.19 -0.23
CA ASN A 86 -2.94 4.52 -0.48
C ASN A 86 -2.89 5.31 0.83
N ILE A 87 -1.92 6.22 0.92
CA ILE A 87 -1.77 7.15 2.06
C ILE A 87 -2.22 8.53 1.59
N GLY A 88 -3.26 9.07 2.23
CA GLY A 88 -3.81 10.38 1.87
C GLY A 88 -3.08 11.53 2.54
N LYS A 89 -3.54 12.76 2.29
CA LYS A 89 -3.02 14.00 2.91
C LYS A 89 -2.92 13.94 4.44
N TYR A 90 -3.84 13.23 5.09
CA TYR A 90 -3.90 13.08 6.55
C TYR A 90 -3.39 11.71 7.04
N GLY A 91 -2.81 10.92 6.14
CA GLY A 91 -2.20 9.65 6.48
C GLY A 91 -0.70 9.77 6.66
N SER A 92 -0.15 8.78 7.36
CA SER A 92 1.27 8.68 7.65
C SER A 92 1.75 7.24 7.47
N ILE A 93 3.04 7.13 7.19
CA ILE A 93 3.79 5.88 7.21
C ILE A 93 5.08 6.14 7.99
N GLU A 94 5.28 5.38 9.06
CA GLU A 94 6.40 5.54 9.98
C GLU A 94 7.02 4.17 10.26
N GLU A 95 8.34 4.09 10.35
CA GLU A 95 9.01 2.85 10.72
C GLU A 95 8.61 2.46 12.15
N SER A 96 8.38 1.16 12.36
CA SER A 96 8.03 0.60 13.66
C SER A 96 9.00 -0.52 14.01
N ALA A 97 9.46 -0.53 15.27
CA ALA A 97 10.30 -1.61 15.79
C ALA A 97 9.51 -2.93 15.97
N GLU A 98 8.18 -2.82 16.10
CA GLU A 98 7.28 -3.94 16.35
C GLU A 98 6.31 -4.11 15.18
N GLY A 99 6.00 -5.36 14.81
CA GLY A 99 4.98 -5.67 13.81
C GLY A 99 5.01 -7.14 13.38
N PRO A 100 4.40 -7.46 12.23
CA PRO A 100 4.22 -8.84 11.81
C PRO A 100 5.57 -9.53 11.52
N ALA A 101 5.68 -10.78 11.96
CA ALA A 101 6.90 -11.56 11.80
C ALA A 101 7.19 -11.94 10.33
N ARG A 102 6.15 -12.03 9.50
CA ARG A 102 6.25 -12.42 8.09
C ARG A 102 5.26 -11.64 7.23
N LEU A 103 5.51 -11.62 5.94
CA LEU A 103 4.64 -11.07 4.91
C LEU A 103 4.04 -12.25 4.12
N ASN A 104 2.71 -12.35 4.04
CA ASN A 104 2.05 -13.40 3.26
C ASN A 104 1.84 -12.97 1.80
N GLU A 105 2.80 -13.33 0.93
CA GLU A 105 2.77 -13.03 -0.51
C GLU A 105 1.74 -13.88 -1.27
N GLU A 106 1.38 -15.06 -0.75
CA GLU A 106 0.45 -15.99 -1.41
C GLU A 106 -1.00 -15.46 -1.40
N ASN A 107 -1.37 -14.71 -0.36
CA ASN A 107 -2.68 -14.10 -0.23
C ASN A 107 -2.63 -12.61 -0.55
N ASN A 108 -2.30 -12.27 -1.80
CA ASN A 108 -2.22 -10.88 -2.26
C ASN A 108 -3.60 -10.33 -2.66
N LEU A 109 -4.12 -9.38 -1.88
CA LEU A 109 -5.40 -8.71 -2.13
C LEU A 109 -5.40 -7.85 -3.40
N SER A 110 -4.21 -7.47 -3.89
CA SER A 110 -4.05 -6.68 -5.11
C SER A 110 -3.96 -7.53 -6.37
N GLU A 111 -3.92 -8.86 -6.25
CA GLU A 111 -4.02 -9.81 -7.37
C GLU A 111 -5.43 -10.40 -7.52
N LYS A 112 -6.28 -10.20 -6.51
CA LYS A 112 -7.69 -10.60 -6.58
C LYS A 112 -8.46 -9.61 -7.45
N GLU A 113 -9.01 -10.09 -8.55
CA GLU A 113 -9.96 -9.32 -9.36
C GLU A 113 -11.28 -9.20 -8.62
N LEU A 114 -11.74 -7.97 -8.47
CA LEU A 114 -13.08 -7.65 -8.01
C LEU A 114 -14.03 -7.79 -9.20
N SER A 115 -14.84 -8.83 -9.20
CA SER A 115 -15.94 -8.99 -10.14
C SER A 115 -17.04 -7.97 -9.85
N ASN A 116 -17.49 -7.27 -10.89
CA ASN A 116 -18.74 -6.51 -10.85
C ASN A 116 -19.88 -7.50 -11.07
N GLU A 117 -20.38 -8.15 -10.01
CA GLU A 117 -21.69 -8.83 -10.05
C GLU A 117 -22.83 -7.82 -9.86
#